data_AF-A0A351BMD8-F1
#
_entry.id   AF-A0A351BMD8-F1
#
_cell.length_a   1.000
_cell.length_b   1.000
_cell.length_c   1.000
_cell.angle_alpha   90.00
_cell.angle_beta   90.00
_cell.angle_gamma   90.00
#
_symmetry.space_group_name_H-M   'P 1'
#
loop_
_entity.id
_entity.type
_entity.pdbx_description
1 polymer ?
#
loop_
_entity_poly.entity_id
_entity_poly.type
_entity_poly.pdbx_seq_one_letter_code
_entity_poly.pdbx_strand_id
1 'polypeptide(L)' 'AGRDRAYLEESMKAFKNGTRPATIMHQLAKGYTDEEIAILAEYFAKQK' A
#
# COMPACT_ATOMS: atom_id res chain seq x y z
N ALA A 1 15.00 1.46 8.64
CA ALA A 1 14.09 0.59 9.42
C ALA A 1 12.68 1.14 9.22
N GLY A 2 11.77 0.32 8.68
CA GLY A 2 10.40 0.69 8.27
C GLY A 2 10.37 1.73 7.15
N ARG A 3 9.80 1.42 5.97
CA ARG A 3 9.42 2.51 5.04
C ARG A 3 8.38 3.36 5.76
N ASP A 4 8.43 4.68 5.55
CA ASP A 4 7.48 5.61 6.17
C ASP A 4 6.03 5.16 5.93
N ARG A 5 5.20 5.19 6.97
CA ARG A 5 3.80 4.74 6.89
C ARG A 5 3.05 5.44 5.76
N ALA A 6 3.22 6.76 5.64
CA ALA A 6 2.54 7.55 4.62
C ALA A 6 3.01 7.12 3.22
N TYR A 7 4.32 6.84 3.06
CA TYR A 7 4.84 6.30 1.82
C TYR A 7 4.21 4.94 1.45
N LEU A 8 4.05 4.03 2.41
CA LEU A 8 3.45 2.71 2.16
C LEU A 8 1.96 2.83 1.79
N GLU A 9 1.23 3.68 2.50
CA GLU A 9 -0.18 3.94 2.23
C GLU A 9 -0.39 4.57 0.84
N GLU A 10 0.37 5.63 0.52
CA GLU A 10 0.34 6.28 -0.79
C GLU A 10 0.70 5.31 -1.91
N SER A 11 1.72 4.48 -1.69
CA SER A 11 2.15 3.46 -2.65
C SER A 11 1.03 2.46 -2.97
N MET A 12 0.33 1.97 -1.95
CA MET A 12 -0.78 1.02 -2.11
C MET A 12 -1.98 1.66 -2.80
N LYS A 13 -2.32 2.91 -2.45
CA LYS A 13 -3.37 3.68 -3.16
C LYS A 13 -3.01 3.93 -4.62
N ALA A 14 -1.75 4.24 -4.92
CA ALA A 14 -1.28 4.42 -6.29
C ALA A 14 -1.33 3.12 -7.11
N PHE A 15 -1.05 1.97 -6.49
CA PHE A 15 -1.26 0.66 -7.13
C PHE A 15 -2.74 0.37 -7.36
N LYS A 16 -3.61 0.66 -6.39
CA LYS A 16 -5.06 0.49 -6.51
C LYS A 16 -5.65 1.34 -7.64
N ASN A 17 -5.21 2.59 -7.74
CA ASN A 17 -5.68 3.55 -8.75
C ASN A 17 -5.00 3.40 -10.12
N GLY A 18 -3.99 2.52 -10.24
CA GLY A 18 -3.29 2.30 -11.50
C GLY A 18 -2.26 3.39 -11.87
N THR A 19 -2.02 4.37 -10.99
CA THR A 19 -1.10 5.48 -11.27
C THR A 19 0.37 5.11 -11.09
N ARG A 20 0.66 4.05 -10.35
CA ARG A 20 2.01 3.53 -10.17
C ARG A 20 2.20 2.20 -10.91
N PRO A 21 3.14 2.08 -11.86
CA PRO A 21 3.31 0.87 -12.65
C PRO A 21 3.63 -0.34 -11.76
N ALA A 22 2.90 -1.43 -11.98
CA ALA A 22 3.15 -2.71 -11.32
C ALA A 22 2.73 -3.88 -12.22
N THR A 23 3.44 -5.00 -12.08
CA THR A 23 3.08 -6.25 -12.76
C THR A 23 1.90 -6.95 -12.09
N ILE A 24 1.91 -7.06 -10.76
CA ILE A 24 0.91 -7.83 -9.98
C ILE A 24 0.17 -6.94 -8.97
N MET A 25 0.82 -5.92 -8.40
CA MET A 25 0.25 -5.13 -7.30
C MET A 25 -1.05 -4.40 -7.65
N HIS A 26 -1.31 -4.11 -8.93
CA HIS A 26 -2.60 -3.56 -9.35
C HIS A 26 -3.78 -4.46 -9.02
N GLN A 27 -3.63 -5.78 -9.22
CA GLN A 27 -4.70 -6.74 -8.95
C GLN A 27 -4.85 -6.98 -7.44
N LEU A 28 -3.73 -7.01 -6.72
CA LEU A 28 -3.73 -7.18 -5.26
C LEU A 28 -4.34 -5.95 -4.56
N ALA A 29 -3.91 -4.74 -4.94
CA ALA A 29 -4.33 -3.51 -4.29
C ALA A 29 -5.82 -3.19 -4.50
N LYS A 30 -6.41 -3.63 -5.62
CA LYS A 30 -7.86 -3.50 -5.87
C LYS A 30 -8.71 -4.36 -4.94
N GLY A 31 -8.15 -5.43 -4.38
CA GLY A 31 -8.83 -6.31 -3.44
C GLY A 31 -8.97 -5.74 -2.03
N TYR A 32 -8.33 -4.60 -1.74
CA TYR A 32 -8.34 -3.99 -0.41
C TYR A 32 -9.14 -2.68 -0.37
N THR A 33 -9.82 -2.43 0.76
CA THR A 33 -10.40 -1.12 1.06
C THR A 33 -9.31 -0.12 1.46
N ASP A 34 -9.66 1.17 1.51
CA ASP A 34 -8.69 2.20 1.89
C ASP A 34 -8.32 2.07 3.38
N GLU A 35 -9.26 1.62 4.21
CA GLU A 35 -9.03 1.32 5.62
C GLU A 35 -8.06 0.13 5.79
N GLU A 36 -8.24 -0.94 5.02
CA GLU A 36 -7.33 -2.10 5.05
C GLU A 36 -5.92 -1.72 4.58
N ILE A 37 -5.81 -0.87 3.56
CA ILE A 37 -4.53 -0.31 3.12
C ILE A 37 -3.84 0.48 4.25
N ALA A 38 -4.59 1.29 4.99
CA ALA A 38 -4.05 2.07 6.10
C ALA A 38 -3.53 1.16 7.24
N ILE A 39 -4.27 0.08 7.55
CA ILE A 39 -3.87 -0.92 8.55
C ILE A 39 -2.59 -1.65 8.12
N LEU A 40 -2.51 -2.09 6.86
CA LEU A 40 -1.32 -2.75 6.31
C LEU A 40 -0.10 -1.81 6.34
N ALA A 41 -0.28 -0.55 5.93
CA ALA A 41 0.78 0.44 5.96
C ALA A 41 1.31 0.67 7.38
N GLU A 42 0.44 0.74 8.38
CA GLU A 42 0.83 0.86 9.79
C GLU A 42 1.58 -0.39 10.28
N TYR A 43 1.10 -1.59 9.94
CA TYR A 43 1.74 -2.85 10.30
C TYR A 43 3.17 -2.94 9.75
N PHE A 44 3.34 -2.70 8.45
CA PHE A 44 4.64 -2.79 7.79
C PHE A 44 5.59 -1.65 8.17
N ALA A 45 5.08 -0.46 8.50
CA ALA A 45 5.92 0.64 9.03
C ALA A 45 6.52 0.31 10.40
N LYS A 46 5.82 -0.51 11.21
CA LYS A 46 6.30 -0.98 12.51
C LYS A 46 7.23 -2.20 12.40
N GLN A 47 7.23 -2.92 11.27
CA GLN A 47 8.18 -3.99 11.00
C GLN A 47 9.56 -3.41 10.65
N LYS A 48 10.59 -3.82 11.40
CA LYS A 48 11.97 -3.36 11.22
C LYS A 48 12.65 -4.02 10.02
#